data_AF-X1NNF5-F1
#
_entry.id   AF-X1NNF5-F1
#
_cell.length_a   1.000
_cell.length_b   1.000
_cell.length_c   1.000
_cell.angle_alpha   90.00
_cell.angle_beta   90.00
_cell.angle_gamma   90.00
#
_symmetry.space_group_name_H-M   'P 1'
#
loop_
_entity.id
_entity.type
_entity.pdbx_description
1 polymer ?
#
loop_
_entity_poly.entity_id
_entity_poly.type
_entity_poly.pdbx_seq_one_letter_code
_entity_poly.pdbx_strand_id
1 'polypeptide(L)'
;EKYTPRLYANPKEFFKLKDLVVVIHPEKPIIAYNLFWEDDIDYPGDNDPSDHEVAWIEFNKNKGEVTGVYTYFHRAILSTEEAVKDANLHNQRARINVEWGGHGSLPLRWEKLHPEVIFEKISKRIKIKNMAQRYQELSKSIKNPNHPLAKDWPKKFTGSYKDFITFSKYIELRRPLKKKKMVIISKWPNAVINQYFLNYNYFPKKQWPKE
;
A
#
# COMPACT_ATOMS: atom_id res chain seq x y z
N GLU A 1 -6.89 -0.47 -16.24
CA GLU A 1 -8.28 -0.41 -15.72
C GLU A 1 -8.81 -1.75 -15.23
N LYS A 2 -8.79 -2.81 -16.06
CA LYS A 2 -9.27 -4.15 -15.68
C LYS A 2 -8.70 -4.63 -14.33
N TYR A 3 -7.38 -4.51 -14.16
CA TYR A 3 -6.67 -4.96 -12.96
C TYR A 3 -6.55 -3.91 -11.86
N THR A 4 -7.21 -2.75 -11.99
CA THR A 4 -7.08 -1.67 -11.02
C THR A 4 -7.74 -2.09 -9.70
N PRO A 5 -6.99 -2.13 -8.58
CA PRO A 5 -7.50 -2.65 -7.32
C PRO A 5 -8.67 -1.81 -6.78
N ARG A 6 -9.44 -2.43 -5.89
CA ARG A 6 -10.46 -1.78 -5.06
C ARG A 6 -9.80 -1.45 -3.72
N LEU A 7 -9.50 -0.18 -3.50
CA LEU A 7 -8.80 0.28 -2.30
C LEU A 7 -9.81 0.66 -1.22
N TYR A 8 -9.63 0.12 -0.02
CA TYR A 8 -10.47 0.42 1.15
C TYR A 8 -9.58 0.84 2.32
N ALA A 9 -9.75 2.08 2.76
CA ALA A 9 -9.07 2.60 3.94
C ALA A 9 -9.94 2.50 5.19
N ASN A 10 -9.33 2.71 6.35
CA ASN A 10 -10.05 2.95 7.57
C ASN A 10 -10.98 4.19 7.42
N PRO A 11 -12.22 4.17 7.93
CA PRO A 11 -13.13 5.33 7.92
C PRO A 11 -12.54 6.60 8.50
N LYS A 12 -11.66 6.47 9.50
CA LYS A 12 -11.01 7.58 10.19
C LYS A 12 -9.69 7.99 9.54
N GLU A 13 -9.35 7.46 8.36
CA GLU A 13 -8.13 7.85 7.65
C GLU A 13 -8.13 9.35 7.36
N PHE A 14 -7.10 10.01 7.89
CA PHE A 14 -6.89 11.44 7.85
C PHE A 14 -6.18 11.86 6.56
N PHE A 15 -5.13 11.13 6.16
CA PHE A 15 -4.32 11.43 5.00
C PHE A 15 -5.03 11.02 3.72
N LYS A 16 -5.05 11.91 2.73
CA LYS A 16 -5.61 11.61 1.42
C LYS A 16 -4.58 10.93 0.55
N LEU A 17 -5.06 10.13 -0.40
CA LEU A 17 -4.25 9.67 -1.52
C LEU A 17 -4.01 10.86 -2.47
N LYS A 18 -2.78 11.39 -2.51
CA LYS A 18 -2.34 12.49 -3.38
C LYS A 18 -2.24 12.05 -4.83
N ASP A 19 -1.49 10.97 -5.04
CA ASP A 19 -1.09 10.49 -6.35
C ASP A 19 -1.13 8.96 -6.44
N LEU A 20 -1.22 8.49 -7.68
CA LEU A 20 -1.20 7.09 -8.04
C LEU A 20 -0.44 6.94 -9.35
N VAL A 21 0.65 6.19 -9.31
CA VAL A 21 1.44 5.87 -10.50
C VAL A 21 1.42 4.37 -10.76
N VAL A 22 1.08 4.00 -11.99
CA VAL A 22 1.00 2.60 -12.41
C VAL A 22 2.20 2.26 -13.28
N VAL A 23 2.95 1.24 -12.87
CA VAL A 23 4.08 0.74 -13.64
C VAL A 23 3.78 -0.68 -14.07
N ILE A 24 3.77 -0.91 -15.38
CA ILE A 24 3.56 -2.22 -15.99
C ILE A 24 4.93 -2.82 -16.28
N HIS A 25 5.17 -4.03 -15.81
CA HIS A 25 6.42 -4.73 -16.13
C HIS A 25 6.44 -5.08 -17.63
N PRO A 26 7.54 -4.86 -18.38
CA PRO A 26 7.58 -5.12 -19.83
C PRO A 26 7.48 -6.61 -20.19
N GLU A 27 8.11 -7.49 -19.42
CA GLU A 27 8.16 -8.94 -19.73
C GLU A 27 7.19 -9.77 -18.89
N LYS A 28 7.21 -9.59 -17.56
CA LYS A 28 6.38 -10.32 -16.59
C LYS A 28 4.94 -9.79 -16.58
N PRO A 29 3.91 -10.64 -16.41
CA PRO A 29 2.52 -10.21 -16.38
C PRO A 29 2.13 -9.68 -14.99
N ILE A 30 2.77 -8.58 -14.59
CA ILE A 30 2.57 -7.96 -13.28
C ILE A 30 2.52 -6.45 -13.42
N ILE A 31 1.64 -5.83 -12.64
CA ILE A 31 1.43 -4.38 -12.60
C ILE A 31 1.66 -3.91 -11.16
N ALA A 32 2.51 -2.91 -10.98
CA ALA A 32 2.69 -2.20 -9.73
C ALA A 32 1.75 -0.98 -9.68
N TYR A 33 1.00 -0.84 -8.59
CA TYR A 33 0.18 0.30 -8.24
C TYR A 33 0.86 1.02 -7.07
N ASN A 34 1.53 2.13 -7.36
CA ASN A 34 2.28 2.92 -6.40
C ASN A 34 1.36 4.04 -5.88
N LEU A 35 1.04 3.98 -4.59
CA LEU A 35 0.08 4.82 -3.88
C LEU A 35 0.86 5.85 -3.08
N PHE A 36 0.60 7.14 -3.31
CA PHE A 36 1.28 8.23 -2.59
C PHE A 36 0.26 8.94 -1.70
N TRP A 37 0.36 8.70 -0.40
CA TRP A 37 -0.47 9.34 0.63
C TRP A 37 0.13 10.68 1.04
N GLU A 38 -0.69 11.55 1.63
CA GLU A 38 -0.20 12.87 2.06
C GLU A 38 0.99 12.79 3.01
N ASP A 39 1.02 11.83 3.94
CA ASP A 39 2.13 11.62 4.88
C ASP A 39 2.02 10.24 5.58
N ASP A 40 2.93 9.91 6.50
CA ASP A 40 2.83 8.79 7.47
C ASP A 40 2.73 9.36 8.89
N ILE A 41 1.69 8.92 9.62
CA ILE A 41 1.41 9.34 11.00
C ILE A 41 2.61 9.20 11.96
N ASP A 42 3.52 8.25 11.70
CA ASP A 42 4.70 7.98 12.51
C ASP A 42 5.94 8.80 12.12
N TYR A 43 5.93 9.52 10.99
CA TYR A 43 7.14 10.14 10.44
C TYR A 43 6.95 11.61 9.99
N PRO A 44 6.44 12.52 10.86
CA PRO A 44 6.18 13.92 10.49
C PRO A 44 7.40 14.78 10.14
N GLY A 45 8.60 14.22 10.04
CA GLY A 45 9.84 14.96 9.84
C GLY A 45 10.95 14.15 9.18
N ASP A 46 10.60 13.10 8.44
CA ASP A 46 11.57 12.33 7.64
C ASP A 46 11.93 13.00 6.30
N ASN A 47 11.33 14.18 6.03
CA ASN A 47 11.50 14.98 4.81
C ASN A 47 10.92 14.32 3.56
N ASP A 48 10.12 13.25 3.71
CA ASP A 48 9.34 12.65 2.63
C ASP A 48 7.94 13.29 2.61
N PRO A 49 7.60 14.12 1.60
CA PRO A 49 6.31 14.83 1.52
C PRO A 49 5.13 13.94 1.11
N SER A 50 5.33 12.63 1.17
CA SER A 50 4.32 11.60 0.92
C SER A 50 4.79 10.25 1.44
N ASP A 51 3.89 9.50 2.04
CA ASP A 51 4.12 8.09 2.28
C ASP A 51 3.83 7.28 1.00
N HIS A 52 4.80 6.46 0.61
CA HIS A 52 4.75 5.66 -0.60
C HIS A 52 4.43 4.21 -0.26
N GLU A 53 3.28 3.73 -0.70
CA GLU A 53 2.85 2.35 -0.56
C GLU A 53 2.69 1.69 -1.92
N VAL A 54 2.78 0.36 -1.98
CA VAL A 54 2.71 -0.35 -3.25
C VAL A 54 1.96 -1.66 -3.13
N ALA A 55 1.13 -1.92 -4.14
CA ALA A 55 0.48 -3.20 -4.36
C ALA A 55 0.81 -3.71 -5.77
N TRP A 56 0.96 -5.02 -5.93
CA TRP A 56 1.19 -5.65 -7.23
C TRP A 56 0.10 -6.65 -7.56
N ILE A 57 -0.36 -6.58 -8.81
CA ILE A 57 -1.33 -7.51 -9.37
C ILE A 57 -0.66 -8.31 -10.48
N GLU A 58 -0.50 -9.62 -10.25
CA GLU A 58 -0.03 -10.58 -11.25
C GLU A 58 -1.23 -11.23 -11.93
N PHE A 59 -1.13 -11.48 -13.24
CA PHE A 59 -2.22 -12.00 -14.04
C PHE A 59 -1.73 -13.00 -15.09
N ASN A 60 -2.65 -13.80 -15.63
CA ASN A 60 -2.38 -14.65 -16.78
C ASN A 60 -2.64 -13.86 -18.07
N LYS A 61 -1.65 -13.69 -18.96
CA LYS A 61 -1.82 -12.92 -20.21
C LYS A 61 -2.90 -13.50 -21.14
N ASN A 62 -3.06 -14.82 -21.15
CA ASN A 62 -3.95 -15.52 -22.09
C ASN A 62 -5.40 -15.53 -21.59
N LYS A 63 -5.61 -15.89 -20.32
CA LYS A 63 -6.94 -15.95 -19.70
C LYS A 63 -7.41 -14.59 -19.18
N GLY A 64 -6.46 -13.69 -18.92
CA GLY A 64 -6.71 -12.39 -18.34
C GLY A 64 -7.16 -12.45 -16.87
N GLU A 65 -6.96 -13.58 -16.20
CA GLU A 65 -7.31 -13.83 -14.80
C GLU A 65 -6.19 -13.35 -13.86
N VAL A 66 -6.55 -12.83 -12.69
CA VAL A 66 -5.59 -12.51 -11.62
C VAL A 66 -5.05 -13.82 -11.06
N THR A 67 -3.73 -13.91 -10.96
CA THR A 67 -3.01 -15.08 -10.44
C THR A 67 -2.19 -14.75 -9.19
N GLY A 68 -1.98 -13.47 -8.89
CA GLY A 68 -1.29 -13.05 -7.68
C GLY A 68 -1.72 -11.65 -7.23
N VAL A 69 -1.86 -11.49 -5.92
CA VAL A 69 -2.11 -10.19 -5.27
C VAL A 69 -1.08 -10.05 -4.16
N TYR A 70 -0.23 -9.03 -4.30
CA TYR A 70 0.84 -8.74 -3.36
C TYR A 70 0.67 -7.33 -2.81
N THR A 71 0.92 -7.15 -1.52
CA THR A 71 0.91 -5.83 -0.89
C THR A 71 2.18 -5.62 -0.08
N TYR A 72 2.61 -4.36 -0.01
CA TYR A 72 3.64 -3.93 0.92
C TYR A 72 3.00 -3.58 2.28
N PHE A 73 3.52 -4.15 3.36
CA PHE A 73 3.07 -3.87 4.72
C PHE A 73 4.28 -3.73 5.63
N HIS A 74 4.68 -2.50 5.95
CA HIS A 74 5.81 -2.22 6.84
C HIS A 74 7.05 -3.05 6.53
N ARG A 75 7.46 -3.07 5.25
CA ARG A 75 8.57 -3.86 4.67
C ARG A 75 8.28 -5.33 4.37
N ALA A 76 7.23 -5.92 4.95
CA ALA A 76 6.79 -7.25 4.59
C ALA A 76 6.07 -7.23 3.23
N ILE A 77 6.24 -8.28 2.44
CA ILE A 77 5.42 -8.52 1.24
C ILE A 77 4.39 -9.57 1.60
N LEU A 78 3.12 -9.20 1.56
CA LEU A 78 2.00 -10.06 1.93
C LEU A 78 1.25 -10.52 0.69
N SER A 79 0.75 -11.75 0.72
CA SER A 79 -0.12 -12.30 -0.32
C SER A 79 -1.01 -13.40 0.26
N THR A 80 -2.19 -13.60 -0.35
CA THR A 80 -3.10 -14.69 0.02
C THR A 80 -3.78 -15.23 -1.24
N GLU A 81 -4.13 -16.52 -1.22
CA GLU A 81 -4.97 -17.11 -2.27
C GLU A 81 -6.38 -16.49 -2.27
N GLU A 82 -6.89 -16.13 -1.10
CA GLU A 82 -8.22 -15.56 -0.97
C GLU A 82 -8.32 -14.18 -1.64
N ALA A 83 -7.25 -13.38 -1.63
CA ALA A 83 -7.21 -12.12 -2.38
C ALA A 83 -7.28 -12.35 -3.89
N VAL A 84 -6.65 -13.42 -4.40
CA VAL A 84 -6.72 -13.82 -5.81
C VAL A 84 -8.14 -14.28 -6.18
N LYS A 85 -8.74 -15.17 -5.36
CA LYS A 85 -10.11 -15.65 -5.55
C LYS A 85 -11.11 -14.50 -5.55
N ASP A 86 -11.00 -13.59 -4.58
CA ASP A 86 -11.82 -12.37 -4.50
C ASP A 86 -11.64 -11.46 -5.72
N ALA A 87 -10.41 -11.24 -6.19
CA ALA A 87 -10.16 -10.45 -7.40
C ALA A 87 -10.88 -11.04 -8.62
N ASN A 88 -10.78 -12.35 -8.82
CA ASN A 88 -11.41 -13.05 -9.94
C ASN A 88 -12.94 -12.97 -9.89
N LEU A 89 -13.54 -13.00 -8.69
CA LEU A 89 -14.98 -12.79 -8.48
C LEU A 89 -15.44 -11.34 -8.71
N HIS A 90 -14.52 -10.37 -8.67
CA HIS A 90 -14.83 -8.95 -8.76
C HIS A 90 -14.18 -8.29 -9.98
N ASN A 91 -14.42 -8.88 -11.15
CA ASN A 91 -13.98 -8.35 -12.43
C ASN A 91 -12.47 -8.12 -12.49
N GLN A 92 -11.68 -9.01 -11.89
CA GLN A 92 -10.21 -8.96 -11.88
C GLN A 92 -9.63 -7.84 -11.02
N ARG A 93 -10.43 -7.28 -10.09
CA ARG A 93 -10.04 -6.16 -9.23
C ARG A 93 -9.86 -6.60 -7.80
N ALA A 94 -8.61 -6.85 -7.42
CA ALA A 94 -8.25 -7.25 -6.06
C ALA A 94 -8.67 -6.20 -5.02
N ARG A 95 -9.21 -6.65 -3.88
CA ARG A 95 -9.41 -5.79 -2.72
C ARG A 95 -8.09 -5.60 -1.96
N ILE A 96 -7.70 -4.34 -1.76
CA ILE A 96 -6.57 -3.94 -0.92
C ILE A 96 -7.10 -3.10 0.23
N ASN A 97 -6.75 -3.46 1.46
CA ASN A 97 -7.08 -2.69 2.65
C ASN A 97 -5.88 -1.84 3.08
N VAL A 98 -6.13 -0.68 3.67
CA VAL A 98 -5.09 0.29 4.05
C VAL A 98 -5.18 0.57 5.54
N GLU A 99 -4.08 0.30 6.26
CA GLU A 99 -3.93 0.64 7.67
C GLU A 99 -4.10 2.15 7.91
N TRP A 100 -4.75 2.49 9.02
CA TRP A 100 -4.91 3.87 9.44
C TRP A 100 -3.57 4.55 9.74
N GLY A 101 -3.32 5.71 9.13
CA GLY A 101 -2.21 6.61 9.42
C GLY A 101 -0.84 6.18 8.90
N GLY A 102 -0.49 4.89 9.04
CA GLY A 102 0.79 4.34 8.54
C GLY A 102 0.69 3.61 7.20
N HIS A 103 -0.51 3.60 6.59
CA HIS A 103 -0.84 3.12 5.24
C HIS A 103 -0.40 1.74 4.78
N GLY A 104 0.16 0.90 5.66
CA GLY A 104 0.50 -0.47 5.36
C GLY A 104 -0.64 -1.19 4.63
N SER A 105 -0.34 -1.68 3.43
CA SER A 105 -1.33 -2.30 2.55
C SER A 105 -1.51 -3.78 2.87
N LEU A 106 -2.76 -4.22 3.00
CA LEU A 106 -3.12 -5.56 3.43
C LEU A 106 -3.98 -6.26 2.35
N PRO A 107 -3.69 -7.52 2.00
CA PRO A 107 -4.56 -8.28 1.11
C PRO A 107 -5.81 -8.73 1.87
N LEU A 108 -6.79 -9.31 1.17
CA LEU A 108 -7.89 -10.00 1.83
C LEU A 108 -7.35 -11.18 2.67
N ARG A 109 -7.98 -11.47 3.83
CA ARG A 109 -7.56 -12.53 4.77
C ARG A 109 -6.16 -12.34 5.37
N TRP A 110 -5.68 -11.10 5.44
CA TRP A 110 -4.42 -10.74 6.07
C TRP A 110 -4.33 -11.17 7.54
N GLU A 111 -5.46 -11.38 8.22
CA GLU A 111 -5.53 -11.75 9.65
C GLU A 111 -4.85 -13.10 9.93
N LYS A 112 -4.72 -13.96 8.91
CA LYS A 112 -4.01 -15.24 9.00
C LYS A 112 -2.50 -15.12 8.85
N LEU A 113 -2.01 -13.95 8.44
CA LEU A 113 -0.61 -13.76 8.10
C LEU A 113 0.21 -13.35 9.33
N HIS A 114 1.49 -13.68 9.28
CA HIS A 114 2.50 -13.23 10.24
C HIS A 114 3.52 -12.42 9.46
N PRO A 115 3.47 -11.08 9.50
CA PRO A 115 4.30 -10.25 8.65
C PRO A 115 5.77 -10.39 9.05
N GLU A 116 6.61 -10.72 8.09
CA GLU A 116 8.05 -10.88 8.26
C GLU A 116 8.79 -10.23 7.10
N VAL A 117 9.95 -9.64 7.39
CA VAL A 117 10.91 -9.21 6.38
C VAL A 117 11.97 -10.28 6.22
N ILE A 118 12.21 -10.67 4.97
CA ILE A 118 13.25 -11.62 4.60
C ILE A 118 14.43 -10.84 4.03
N PHE A 119 15.57 -10.87 4.73
CA PHE A 119 16.83 -10.34 4.25
C PHE A 119 17.62 -11.47 3.59
N GLU A 120 17.41 -11.67 2.29
CA GLU A 120 17.98 -12.80 1.52
C GLU A 120 19.52 -12.85 1.61
N LYS A 121 20.19 -11.69 1.55
CA LYS A 121 21.66 -11.60 1.63
C LYS A 121 22.28 -12.17 2.91
N ILE A 122 21.50 -12.22 3.99
CA ILE A 122 21.97 -12.69 5.30
C ILE A 122 21.07 -13.79 5.88
N SER A 123 20.18 -14.38 5.06
CA SER A 123 19.21 -15.41 5.44
C SER A 123 18.43 -15.10 6.73
N LYS A 124 18.21 -13.82 7.05
CA LYS A 124 17.61 -13.39 8.31
C LYS A 124 16.14 -13.05 8.09
N ARG A 125 15.28 -13.59 8.95
CA ARG A 125 13.87 -13.21 9.05
C ARG A 125 13.65 -12.32 10.26
N ILE A 126 13.02 -11.17 10.03
CA ILE A 126 12.67 -10.23 11.11
C ILE A 126 11.16 -10.12 11.16
N LYS A 127 10.58 -10.44 12.31
CA LYS A 127 9.14 -10.25 12.55
C LYS A 127 8.81 -8.75 12.53
N ILE A 128 7.75 -8.42 11.82
CA ILE A 128 7.19 -7.08 11.76
C ILE A 128 5.97 -7.02 12.68
N LYS A 129 5.70 -5.83 13.22
CA LYS A 129 4.52 -5.61 14.05
C LYS A 129 3.27 -5.92 13.23
N ASN A 130 2.39 -6.75 13.78
CA ASN A 130 1.08 -7.00 13.16
C ASN A 130 0.08 -5.88 13.49
N MET A 131 -1.11 -5.92 12.88
CA MET A 131 -2.16 -4.91 13.09
C MET A 131 -2.58 -4.75 14.55
N ALA A 132 -2.56 -5.83 15.35
CA ALA A 132 -2.91 -5.74 16.77
C ALA A 132 -1.85 -4.97 17.57
N GLN A 133 -0.57 -5.21 17.29
CA GLN A 133 0.54 -4.47 17.90
C GLN A 133 0.56 -3.01 17.44
N ARG A 134 0.33 -2.76 16.14
CA ARG A 134 0.17 -1.41 15.59
C ARG A 134 -0.96 -0.64 16.25
N TYR A 135 -2.13 -1.27 16.40
CA TYR A 135 -3.25 -0.69 17.13
C TYR A 135 -2.88 -0.32 18.57
N GLN A 136 -2.20 -1.19 19.30
CA GLN A 136 -1.79 -0.92 20.69
C GLN A 136 -0.87 0.31 20.80
N GLU A 137 -0.02 0.55 19.81
CA GLU A 137 0.86 1.71 19.77
C GLU A 137 0.10 2.97 19.39
N LEU A 138 -0.59 2.91 18.24
CA LEU A 138 -1.31 4.06 17.69
C LEU A 138 -2.49 4.49 18.56
N SER A 139 -3.05 3.61 19.38
CA SER A 139 -4.09 3.98 20.37
C SER A 139 -3.54 4.74 21.57
N LYS A 140 -2.22 4.66 21.84
CA LYS A 140 -1.57 5.42 22.90
C LYS A 140 -1.18 6.80 22.40
N SER A 141 -0.36 6.84 21.35
CA SER A 141 0.13 8.07 20.72
C SER A 141 0.78 7.76 19.38
N ILE A 142 0.81 8.74 18.50
CA ILE A 142 1.71 8.77 17.33
C ILE A 142 3.15 9.05 17.80
N LYS A 143 4.16 8.77 16.96
CA LYS A 143 5.58 8.84 17.36
C LYS A 143 6.03 10.22 17.85
N ASN A 144 5.64 11.28 17.16
CA ASN A 144 6.08 12.67 17.45
C ASN A 144 4.89 13.66 17.42
N PRO A 145 3.96 13.59 18.40
CA PRO A 145 2.69 14.31 18.35
C PRO A 145 2.83 15.84 18.40
N ASN A 146 3.97 16.33 18.91
CA ASN A 146 4.26 17.75 19.07
C ASN A 146 5.13 18.32 17.94
N HIS A 147 5.43 17.54 16.89
CA HIS A 147 6.18 18.05 15.74
C HIS A 147 5.35 19.14 15.03
N PRO A 148 5.95 20.27 14.59
CA PRO A 148 5.20 21.36 13.95
C PRO A 148 4.38 20.93 12.72
N LEU A 149 4.90 19.98 11.92
CA LEU A 149 4.17 19.43 10.77
C LEU A 149 3.01 18.52 11.17
N ALA A 150 3.08 17.89 12.35
CA ALA A 150 2.03 17.05 12.90
C ALA A 150 0.96 17.83 13.67
N LYS A 151 1.01 19.18 13.70
CA LYS A 151 0.19 20.02 14.59
C LYS A 151 -1.31 19.68 14.48
N ASP A 152 -1.80 19.49 13.25
CA ASP A 152 -3.22 19.25 12.93
C ASP A 152 -3.54 17.75 12.75
N TRP A 153 -2.55 16.87 12.92
CA TRP A 153 -2.75 15.43 12.76
C TRP A 153 -3.47 14.84 13.97
N PRO A 154 -4.22 13.73 13.79
CA PRO A 154 -4.66 12.91 14.88
C PRO A 154 -3.48 12.48 15.76
N LYS A 155 -3.59 12.66 17.08
CA LYS A 155 -2.50 12.31 18.01
C LYS A 155 -2.47 10.84 18.40
N LYS A 156 -3.56 10.12 18.12
CA LYS A 156 -3.74 8.68 18.33
C LYS A 156 -4.96 8.21 17.55
N PHE A 157 -5.04 6.90 17.33
CA PHE A 157 -6.28 6.27 16.92
C PHE A 157 -7.30 6.30 18.07
N THR A 158 -8.57 6.55 17.75
CA THR A 158 -9.68 6.49 18.71
C THR A 158 -10.66 5.40 18.30
N GLY A 159 -11.14 4.60 19.25
CA GLY A 159 -12.03 3.48 19.00
C GLY A 159 -11.43 2.15 19.43
N SER A 160 -12.14 1.06 19.16
CA SER A 160 -11.72 -0.31 19.45
C SER A 160 -10.78 -0.86 18.39
N TYR A 161 -10.16 -2.02 18.67
CA TYR A 161 -9.39 -2.75 17.66
C TYR A 161 -10.25 -3.13 16.45
N LYS A 162 -11.53 -3.46 16.67
CA LYS A 162 -12.48 -3.75 15.60
C LYS A 162 -12.67 -2.54 14.68
N ASP A 163 -12.73 -1.34 15.24
CA ASP A 163 -12.82 -0.10 14.46
C ASP A 163 -11.52 0.17 13.68
N PHE A 164 -10.37 -0.14 14.27
CA PHE A 164 -9.06 0.01 13.64
C PHE A 164 -8.89 -0.86 12.39
N ILE A 165 -9.39 -2.10 12.44
CA ILE A 165 -9.34 -3.04 11.32
C ILE A 165 -10.58 -2.99 10.42
N THR A 166 -11.47 -2.01 10.62
CA THR A 166 -12.62 -1.81 9.73
C THR A 166 -12.18 -1.01 8.51
N PHE A 167 -12.27 -1.59 7.33
CA PHE A 167 -11.92 -0.97 6.06
C PHE A 167 -13.16 -0.79 5.18
N SER A 168 -13.87 0.32 5.35
CA SER A 168 -15.12 0.60 4.60
C SER A 168 -15.08 1.89 3.78
N LYS A 169 -14.04 2.73 3.93
CA LYS A 169 -13.87 3.94 3.10
C LYS A 169 -13.28 3.54 1.75
N TYR A 170 -14.13 3.41 0.73
CA TYR A 170 -13.70 3.12 -0.63
C TYR A 170 -12.98 4.33 -1.24
N ILE A 171 -11.83 4.08 -1.87
CA ILE A 171 -11.03 5.08 -2.58
C ILE A 171 -11.03 4.72 -4.07
N GLU A 172 -11.62 5.58 -4.90
CA GLU A 172 -11.73 5.33 -6.35
C GLU A 172 -10.41 5.66 -7.07
N LEU A 173 -9.76 4.63 -7.59
CA LEU A 173 -8.47 4.75 -8.27
C LEU A 173 -8.58 4.95 -9.79
N ARG A 174 -9.64 4.49 -10.45
CA ARG A 174 -9.73 4.52 -11.92
C ARG A 174 -9.88 5.93 -12.47
N ARG A 175 -10.61 6.81 -11.76
CA ARG A 175 -10.80 8.19 -12.18
C ARG A 175 -9.48 8.99 -12.18
N PRO A 176 -8.66 8.99 -11.11
CA PRO A 176 -7.32 9.57 -11.14
C PRO A 176 -6.44 9.01 -12.26
N LEU A 177 -6.45 7.69 -12.50
CA LEU A 177 -5.67 7.07 -13.58
C LEU A 177 -6.03 7.63 -14.96
N LYS A 178 -7.33 7.75 -15.26
CA LYS A 178 -7.81 8.34 -16.52
C LYS A 178 -7.40 9.80 -16.68
N LYS A 179 -7.48 10.57 -15.58
CA LYS A 179 -7.25 12.01 -15.60
C LYS A 179 -5.75 12.36 -15.67
N LYS A 180 -4.94 11.78 -14.80
CA LYS A 180 -3.51 12.11 -14.66
C LYS A 180 -2.62 11.36 -15.66
N LYS A 181 -3.09 10.25 -16.23
CA LYS A 181 -2.35 9.40 -17.18
C LYS A 181 -0.96 8.98 -16.68
N MET A 182 -0.80 8.82 -15.37
CA MET A 182 0.44 8.37 -14.73
C MET A 182 0.62 6.86 -14.85
N VAL A 183 0.81 6.39 -16.08
CA VAL A 183 0.98 4.97 -16.42
C VAL A 183 2.19 4.84 -17.32
N ILE A 184 3.10 3.91 -17.00
CA ILE A 184 4.30 3.65 -17.81
C ILE A 184 4.65 2.16 -17.83
N ILE A 185 5.38 1.73 -18.86
CA ILE A 185 5.98 0.40 -18.95
C ILE A 185 7.46 0.53 -18.59
N SER A 186 7.93 -0.20 -17.58
CA SER A 186 9.35 -0.17 -17.18
C SER A 186 9.71 -1.34 -16.28
N LYS A 187 10.98 -1.78 -16.30
CA LYS A 187 11.54 -2.71 -15.30
C LYS A 187 11.93 -1.98 -14.00
N TRP A 188 12.02 -0.65 -14.03
CA TRP A 188 12.56 0.16 -12.93
C TRP A 188 11.52 1.14 -12.36
N PRO A 189 10.48 0.68 -11.64
CA PRO A 189 9.42 1.54 -11.11
C PRO A 189 9.93 2.80 -10.42
N ASN A 190 10.90 2.67 -9.51
CA ASN A 190 11.33 3.82 -8.72
C ASN A 190 11.99 4.92 -9.56
N ALA A 191 12.82 4.53 -10.54
CA ALA A 191 13.49 5.50 -11.40
C ALA A 191 12.47 6.27 -12.26
N VAL A 192 11.52 5.56 -12.88
CA VAL A 192 10.56 6.18 -13.81
C VAL A 192 9.50 7.02 -13.09
N ILE A 193 9.10 6.63 -11.88
CA ILE A 193 8.19 7.43 -11.05
C ILE A 193 8.82 8.79 -10.75
N ASN A 194 10.05 8.79 -10.22
CA ASN A 194 10.77 10.00 -9.87
C ASN A 194 11.06 10.88 -11.10
N GLN A 195 11.48 10.26 -12.21
CA GLN A 195 11.91 11.01 -13.39
C GLN A 195 10.75 11.61 -14.19
N TYR A 196 9.59 10.95 -14.24
CA TYR A 196 8.53 11.31 -15.21
C TYR A 196 7.20 11.75 -14.59
N PHE A 197 6.92 11.45 -13.32
CA PHE A 197 5.57 11.66 -12.78
C PHE A 197 5.52 12.55 -11.55
N LEU A 198 6.41 12.36 -10.58
CA LEU A 198 6.35 13.11 -9.33
C LEU A 198 7.24 14.35 -9.41
N ASN A 199 6.74 15.46 -8.91
CA ASN A 199 7.48 16.72 -8.73
C ASN A 199 7.99 16.89 -7.29
N TYR A 200 8.00 15.81 -6.51
CA TYR A 200 8.42 15.77 -5.13
C TYR A 200 9.16 14.46 -4.85
N ASN A 201 10.06 14.47 -3.86
CA ASN A 201 10.80 13.28 -3.43
C ASN A 201 9.89 12.29 -2.71
N TYR A 202 10.26 11.03 -2.70
CA TYR A 202 9.58 10.00 -1.93
C TYR A 202 10.55 8.88 -1.57
N PHE A 203 10.22 8.11 -0.52
CA PHE A 203 11.02 6.95 -0.15
C PHE A 203 10.80 5.77 -1.13
N PRO A 204 11.83 5.31 -1.85
CA PRO A 204 11.69 4.19 -2.78
C PRO A 204 11.41 2.89 -2.01
N LYS A 205 10.40 2.13 -2.46
CA LYS A 205 10.08 0.80 -1.90
C LYS A 205 10.62 -0.30 -2.82
N LYS A 206 10.43 -1.55 -2.41
CA LYS A 206 10.75 -2.74 -3.22
C LYS A 206 10.08 -2.59 -4.61
N GLN A 207 10.78 -2.94 -5.68
CA GLN A 207 10.29 -2.69 -7.05
C GLN A 207 9.28 -3.74 -7.50
N TRP A 208 9.58 -5.01 -7.26
CA TRP A 208 8.75 -6.15 -7.61
C TRP A 208 8.71 -7.14 -6.43
N PRO A 209 7.59 -7.85 -6.22
CA PRO A 209 7.38 -8.61 -4.98
C PRO A 209 8.26 -9.86 -4.87
N LYS A 210 8.76 -10.39 -6.00
CA LYS A 210 9.52 -11.66 -6.10
C LYS A 210 11.00 -11.47 -6.48
N GLU A 211 11.51 -10.24 -6.41
CA GLU A 211 12.89 -9.87 -6.81
C GLU A 211 13.69 -9.24 -5.67
#